data_AF-L9YQM7-F1
#
_entry.id   AF-L9YQM7-F1
#
_cell.length_a   1.000
_cell.length_b   1.000
_cell.length_c   1.000
_cell.angle_alpha   90.00
_cell.angle_beta   90.00
_cell.angle_gamma   90.00
#
_symmetry.space_group_name_H-M   'P 1'
#
loop_
_entity.id
_entity.type
_entity.pdbx_description
1 polymer ?
#
loop_
_entity_poly.entity_id
_entity_poly.type
_entity_poly.pdbx_seq_one_letter_code
_entity_poly.pdbx_strand_id
1 'polypeptide(L)'
;MAGPDIPSGGDRGQAYTLEGFIGAMVVLMATLFALQSVVIMPSTGGIDRADQAQRQQEALDALVVAAEDGNLSETIRRWDGEGGFEGADGQLAQSGDYRRYHPDTFANKSTLGSILDDRFNERGGGYNVEIHPKGSENKTLVYQSGPPPSSITASYTVTLYDDQYVTPDRDRTLSDLNESESAISELDNRPDNPVYNVVEVRVVAW
;
A
#
# COMPACT_ATOMS: atom_id res chain seq x y z
N MET A 1 30.74 -73.11 -62.18
CA MET A 1 29.59 -72.22 -62.37
C MET A 1 28.99 -71.95 -60.99
N ALA A 2 28.74 -70.68 -60.70
CA ALA A 2 28.25 -70.07 -59.44
C ALA A 2 27.15 -70.86 -58.70
N GLY A 3 26.94 -70.74 -57.39
CA GLY A 3 27.52 -69.86 -56.36
C GLY A 3 26.91 -70.21 -54.99
N PRO A 4 27.41 -69.67 -53.87
CA PRO A 4 26.80 -69.85 -52.56
C PRO A 4 25.92 -68.64 -52.22
N ASP A 5 24.64 -68.86 -51.94
CA ASP A 5 23.77 -67.83 -51.36
C ASP A 5 23.17 -68.35 -50.04
N ILE A 6 23.70 -67.81 -48.94
CA ILE A 6 23.13 -67.91 -47.59
C ILE A 6 22.18 -66.71 -47.42
N PRO A 7 20.86 -66.89 -47.16
CA PRO A 7 20.04 -65.79 -46.71
C PRO A 7 20.30 -65.50 -45.23
N SER A 8 20.73 -64.27 -44.98
CA SER A 8 21.13 -63.67 -43.72
C SER A 8 19.98 -63.56 -42.70
N GLY A 9 20.10 -64.26 -41.57
CA GLY A 9 19.23 -64.09 -40.39
C GLY A 9 19.46 -62.80 -39.58
N GLY A 10 20.01 -61.74 -40.20
CA GLY A 10 20.37 -60.49 -39.53
C GLY A 10 19.28 -59.42 -39.49
N ASP A 11 18.26 -59.52 -40.36
CA ASP A 11 17.36 -58.39 -40.65
C ASP A 11 16.23 -58.20 -39.63
N ARG A 12 15.83 -59.26 -38.91
CA ARG A 12 14.70 -59.19 -37.95
C ARG A 12 15.10 -58.75 -36.55
N GLY A 13 16.34 -59.05 -36.13
CA GLY A 13 16.87 -58.64 -34.83
C GLY A 13 17.21 -57.15 -34.78
N GLN A 14 17.72 -56.59 -35.88
CA GLN A 14 18.07 -55.16 -35.97
C GLN A 14 16.84 -54.26 -36.07
N ALA A 15 15.78 -54.71 -36.76
CA ALA A 15 14.51 -53.99 -36.84
C ALA A 15 13.90 -53.77 -35.46
N TYR A 16 13.91 -54.79 -34.59
CA TYR A 16 13.34 -54.69 -33.23
C TYR A 16 14.13 -53.74 -32.32
N THR A 17 15.46 -53.67 -32.45
CA THR A 17 16.28 -52.70 -31.69
C THR A 17 16.06 -51.27 -32.15
N LEU A 18 15.83 -51.05 -33.45
CA LEU A 18 15.54 -49.73 -34.00
C LEU A 18 14.14 -49.26 -33.59
N GLU A 19 13.16 -50.16 -33.63
CA GLU A 19 11.78 -49.89 -33.23
C GLU A 19 11.67 -49.59 -31.73
N GLY A 20 12.40 -50.34 -30.89
CA GLY A 20 12.50 -50.06 -29.45
C GLY A 20 13.15 -48.70 -29.16
N PHE A 21 14.17 -48.32 -29.92
CA PHE A 21 14.83 -47.01 -29.79
C PHE A 21 13.90 -45.86 -30.18
N ILE A 22 13.18 -45.99 -31.30
CA ILE A 22 12.20 -44.99 -31.75
C ILE A 22 11.05 -44.90 -30.74
N GLY A 23 10.56 -46.03 -30.22
CA GLY A 23 9.54 -46.07 -29.18
C GLY A 23 9.97 -45.33 -27.90
N ALA A 24 11.21 -45.55 -27.45
CA ALA A 24 11.77 -44.84 -26.30
C ALA A 24 11.89 -43.33 -26.55
N MET A 25 12.29 -42.91 -27.76
CA MET A 25 12.33 -41.49 -28.14
C MET A 25 10.94 -40.84 -28.13
N VAL A 26 9.92 -41.54 -28.64
CA VAL A 26 8.54 -41.02 -28.64
C VAL A 26 8.00 -40.86 -27.21
N VAL A 27 8.23 -41.84 -26.33
CA VAL A 27 7.83 -41.76 -24.92
C VAL A 27 8.59 -40.65 -24.18
N LEU A 28 9.90 -40.51 -24.44
CA LEU A 28 10.72 -39.44 -23.89
C LEU A 28 10.21 -38.07 -24.35
N MET A 29 9.96 -37.88 -25.64
CA MET A 29 9.40 -36.64 -26.17
C MET A 29 8.02 -36.35 -25.60
N ALA A 30 7.13 -37.34 -25.51
CA ALA A 30 5.81 -37.19 -24.90
C ALA A 30 5.91 -36.77 -23.42
N THR A 31 6.87 -37.33 -22.69
CA THR A 31 7.11 -36.98 -21.28
C THR A 31 7.73 -35.59 -21.16
N LEU A 32 8.67 -35.21 -22.03
CA LEU A 32 9.23 -33.86 -22.08
C LEU A 32 8.18 -32.82 -22.45
N PHE A 33 7.29 -33.11 -23.41
CA PHE A 33 6.14 -32.27 -23.73
C PHE A 33 5.16 -32.15 -22.55
N ALA A 34 4.91 -33.25 -21.84
CA ALA A 34 4.08 -33.23 -20.63
C ALA A 34 4.73 -32.43 -19.49
N LEU A 35 6.07 -32.47 -19.35
CA LEU A 35 6.82 -31.68 -18.36
C LEU A 35 6.94 -30.20 -18.75
N GLN A 36 6.96 -29.88 -20.05
CA GLN A 36 6.86 -28.51 -20.57
C GLN A 36 5.45 -27.92 -20.41
N SER A 37 4.45 -28.72 -20.02
CA SER A 37 3.19 -28.22 -19.47
C SER A 37 3.43 -27.65 -18.06
N VAL A 38 4.31 -26.67 -17.96
CA VAL A 38 4.16 -25.64 -16.93
C VAL A 38 2.85 -24.98 -17.28
N VAL A 39 1.81 -25.32 -16.52
CA VAL A 39 0.61 -24.49 -16.46
C VAL A 39 1.12 -23.15 -15.95
N ILE A 40 1.37 -22.22 -16.88
CA ILE A 40 1.32 -20.81 -16.54
C ILE A 40 -0.15 -20.61 -16.20
N MET A 41 -0.49 -20.86 -14.93
CA MET A 41 -1.72 -20.32 -14.41
C MET A 41 -1.57 -18.83 -14.68
N PRO A 42 -2.43 -18.20 -15.49
CA PRO A 42 -2.53 -16.77 -15.38
C PRO A 42 -2.83 -16.54 -13.90
N SER A 43 -2.15 -15.59 -13.27
CA SER A 43 -2.46 -15.16 -11.92
C SER A 43 -3.85 -14.50 -11.95
N THR A 44 -4.88 -15.30 -12.16
CA THR A 44 -6.27 -14.91 -12.29
C THR A 44 -6.82 -14.80 -10.87
N GLY A 45 -6.65 -13.63 -10.27
CA GLY A 45 -7.19 -13.38 -8.94
C GLY A 45 -6.83 -12.02 -8.36
N GLY A 46 -7.04 -10.93 -9.11
CA GLY A 46 -6.83 -9.56 -8.64
C GLY A 46 -5.45 -9.03 -9.05
N ILE A 47 -5.43 -7.74 -9.43
CA ILE A 47 -4.31 -6.85 -9.75
C ILE A 47 -2.91 -7.47 -9.59
N ASP A 48 -2.08 -7.39 -10.65
CA ASP A 48 -0.70 -7.90 -10.66
C ASP A 48 0.02 -7.58 -9.34
N ARG A 49 0.64 -8.57 -8.70
CA ARG A 49 1.37 -8.37 -7.45
C ARG A 49 2.49 -7.34 -7.61
N ALA A 50 3.08 -7.25 -8.80
CA ALA A 50 4.04 -6.21 -9.13
C ALA A 50 3.38 -4.81 -9.13
N ASP A 51 2.21 -4.68 -9.74
CA ASP A 51 1.44 -3.42 -9.75
C ASP A 51 0.99 -3.02 -8.34
N GLN A 52 0.56 -3.97 -7.50
CA GLN A 52 0.21 -3.70 -6.11
C GLN A 52 1.42 -3.23 -5.30
N ALA A 53 2.57 -3.90 -5.44
CA ALA A 53 3.81 -3.50 -4.78
C ALA A 53 4.29 -2.11 -5.24
N GLN A 54 4.19 -1.81 -6.53
CA GLN A 54 4.50 -0.49 -7.06
C GLN A 54 3.58 0.59 -6.48
N ARG A 55 2.25 0.39 -6.49
CA ARG A 55 1.31 1.37 -5.93
C ARG A 55 1.49 1.57 -4.43
N GLN A 56 1.82 0.51 -3.71
CA GLN A 56 2.17 0.60 -2.29
C GLN A 56 3.44 1.44 -2.08
N GLN A 57 4.46 1.26 -2.94
CA GLN A 57 5.67 2.09 -2.90
C GLN A 57 5.35 3.55 -3.24
N GLU A 58 4.50 3.82 -4.24
CA GLU A 58 4.08 5.20 -4.58
C GLU A 58 3.40 5.90 -3.39
N ALA A 59 2.54 5.19 -2.64
CA ALA A 59 1.91 5.74 -1.44
C ALA A 59 2.90 5.96 -0.29
N LEU A 60 3.89 5.08 -0.13
CA LEU A 60 4.96 5.25 0.86
C LEU A 60 5.86 6.44 0.51
N ASP A 61 6.24 6.57 -0.75
CA ASP A 61 7.06 7.69 -1.23
C ASP A 61 6.33 9.02 -1.04
N ALA A 62 5.01 9.06 -1.27
CA ALA A 62 4.19 10.23 -0.99
C ALA A 62 4.23 10.63 0.50
N LEU A 63 4.18 9.66 1.41
CA LEU A 63 4.31 9.90 2.85
C LEU A 63 5.70 10.39 3.24
N VAL A 64 6.76 9.82 2.65
CA VAL A 64 8.16 10.24 2.91
C VAL A 64 8.38 11.67 2.43
N VAL A 65 7.97 11.99 1.20
CA VAL A 65 8.07 13.34 0.64
C VAL A 65 7.26 14.33 1.46
N ALA A 66 6.04 13.96 1.87
CA ALA A 66 5.25 14.82 2.75
C ALA A 66 5.90 15.01 4.13
N ALA A 67 6.69 14.05 4.62
CA ALA A 67 7.36 14.17 5.91
C ALA A 67 8.60 15.08 5.87
N GLU A 68 9.12 15.40 4.68
CA GLU A 68 10.24 16.34 4.54
C GLU A 68 9.86 17.72 5.08
N ASP A 69 10.83 18.38 5.71
CA ASP A 69 10.71 19.72 6.30
C ASP A 69 9.52 19.92 7.26
N GLY A 70 9.01 18.84 7.86
CA GLY A 70 7.94 18.90 8.87
C GLY A 70 6.53 19.10 8.32
N ASN A 71 6.33 19.03 7.01
CA ASN A 71 5.05 19.30 6.34
C ASN A 71 3.94 18.30 6.74
N LEU A 72 4.28 17.02 6.90
CA LEU A 72 3.35 16.00 7.40
C LEU A 72 3.03 16.21 8.88
N SER A 73 4.01 16.60 9.69
CA SER A 73 3.77 16.96 11.11
C SER A 73 2.85 18.17 11.23
N GLU A 74 3.08 19.22 10.44
CA GLU A 74 2.21 20.39 10.40
C GLU A 74 0.78 20.03 9.97
N THR A 75 0.64 19.18 8.94
CA THR A 75 -0.67 18.71 8.46
C THR A 75 -1.47 18.01 9.56
N ILE A 76 -0.83 17.13 10.34
CA ILE A 76 -1.49 16.39 11.43
C ILE A 76 -1.85 17.32 12.60
N ARG A 77 -1.05 18.36 12.86
CA ARG A 77 -1.21 19.31 13.98
C ARG A 77 -2.12 20.49 13.67
N ARG A 78 -2.80 20.50 12.52
CA ARG A 78 -3.70 21.58 12.10
C ARG A 78 -5.09 21.42 12.74
N TRP A 79 -5.22 21.77 14.02
CA TRP A 79 -6.43 21.53 14.81
C TRP A 79 -7.30 22.79 14.95
N ASP A 80 -8.61 22.60 15.06
CA ASP A 80 -9.58 23.71 15.20
C ASP A 80 -9.72 24.25 16.64
N GLY A 81 -9.20 23.52 17.63
CA GLY A 81 -9.36 23.83 19.05
C GLY A 81 -10.67 23.29 19.66
N GLU A 82 -11.41 22.47 18.92
CA GLU A 82 -12.67 21.83 19.33
C GLU A 82 -12.58 20.29 19.21
N GLY A 83 -11.36 19.73 19.16
CA GLY A 83 -11.11 18.29 19.01
C GLY A 83 -11.16 17.78 17.57
N GLY A 84 -11.23 18.70 16.60
CA GLY A 84 -11.24 18.43 15.17
C GLY A 84 -10.08 19.07 14.41
N PHE A 85 -10.24 19.21 13.10
CA PHE A 85 -9.21 19.67 12.18
C PHE A 85 -9.60 21.00 11.53
N GLU A 86 -8.67 21.95 11.55
CA GLU A 86 -8.94 23.29 11.07
C GLU A 86 -9.11 23.34 9.55
N GLY A 87 -10.21 23.96 9.11
CA GLY A 87 -10.57 24.05 7.70
C GLY A 87 -11.05 22.74 7.08
N ALA A 88 -11.39 21.73 7.90
CA ALA A 88 -12.09 20.56 7.42
C ALA A 88 -13.53 20.91 7.04
N ASP A 89 -13.93 20.47 5.84
CA ASP A 89 -15.16 20.88 5.14
C ASP A 89 -15.92 19.69 4.52
N GLY A 90 -15.40 18.48 4.69
CA GLY A 90 -15.99 17.25 4.19
C GLY A 90 -17.02 16.63 5.13
N GLN A 91 -17.11 15.30 5.08
CA GLN A 91 -18.10 14.54 5.83
C GLN A 91 -17.78 14.53 7.34
N LEU A 92 -18.80 14.61 8.19
CA LEU A 92 -18.65 14.36 9.62
C LEU A 92 -18.11 12.94 9.88
N ALA A 93 -17.25 12.79 10.88
CA ALA A 93 -16.80 11.50 11.34
C ALA A 93 -17.99 10.63 11.80
N GLN A 94 -17.81 9.31 11.84
CA GLN A 94 -18.90 8.39 12.23
C GLN A 94 -19.40 8.65 13.66
N SER A 95 -18.51 9.10 14.53
CA SER A 95 -18.78 9.56 15.91
C SER A 95 -19.56 10.89 15.96
N GLY A 96 -19.52 11.70 14.91
CA GLY A 96 -20.21 13.00 14.83
C GLY A 96 -19.52 14.15 15.57
N ASP A 97 -18.34 13.92 16.13
CA ASP A 97 -17.56 14.82 16.99
C ASP A 97 -16.62 15.76 16.21
N TYR A 98 -16.15 15.37 15.03
CA TYR A 98 -15.32 16.23 14.17
C TYR A 98 -15.65 16.10 12.67
N ARG A 99 -15.20 17.07 11.88
CA ARG A 99 -15.31 17.05 10.42
C ARG A 99 -14.00 16.56 9.78
N ARG A 100 -14.13 15.77 8.72
CA ARG A 100 -13.02 15.28 7.89
C ARG A 100 -12.77 16.24 6.73
N TYR A 101 -11.58 16.27 6.18
CA TYR A 101 -11.31 17.07 4.97
C TYR A 101 -12.01 16.47 3.75
N HIS A 102 -12.54 17.34 2.88
CA HIS A 102 -12.81 16.95 1.50
C HIS A 102 -11.47 16.68 0.77
N PRO A 103 -11.38 15.71 -0.16
CA PRO A 103 -10.14 15.43 -0.89
C PRO A 103 -9.52 16.67 -1.54
N ASP A 104 -10.31 17.47 -2.25
CA ASP A 104 -9.84 18.72 -2.88
C ASP A 104 -9.28 19.72 -1.86
N THR A 105 -9.93 19.84 -0.70
CA THR A 105 -9.48 20.74 0.36
C THR A 105 -8.21 20.23 1.01
N PHE A 106 -8.09 18.92 1.22
CA PHE A 106 -6.88 18.28 1.72
C PHE A 106 -5.71 18.44 0.75
N ALA A 107 -5.97 18.31 -0.56
CA ALA A 107 -4.99 18.49 -1.62
C ALA A 107 -4.43 19.91 -1.67
N ASN A 108 -5.29 20.92 -1.52
CA ASN A 108 -4.88 22.32 -1.47
C ASN A 108 -4.16 22.70 -0.17
N LYS A 109 -4.37 21.95 0.91
CA LYS A 109 -3.88 22.29 2.26
C LYS A 109 -2.61 21.55 2.68
N SER A 110 -2.26 20.45 2.03
CA SER A 110 -1.14 19.60 2.44
C SER A 110 -0.40 19.03 1.23
N THR A 111 0.92 18.89 1.36
CA THR A 111 1.73 18.24 0.32
C THR A 111 1.35 16.77 0.15
N LEU A 112 1.02 16.07 1.24
CA LEU A 112 0.50 14.70 1.14
C LEU A 112 -0.77 14.65 0.29
N GLY A 113 -1.73 15.54 0.57
CA GLY A 113 -2.98 15.60 -0.18
C GLY A 113 -2.76 15.86 -1.66
N SER A 114 -1.92 16.82 -2.03
CA SER A 114 -1.62 17.13 -3.43
C SER A 114 -1.03 15.91 -4.16
N ILE A 115 -0.08 15.21 -3.53
CA ILE A 115 0.52 14.01 -4.15
C ILE A 115 -0.52 12.89 -4.28
N LEU A 116 -1.35 12.67 -3.26
CA LEU A 116 -2.37 11.61 -3.30
C LEU A 116 -3.47 11.90 -4.32
N ASP A 117 -3.83 13.17 -4.50
CA ASP A 117 -4.82 13.59 -5.50
C ASP A 117 -4.32 13.29 -6.93
N ASP A 118 -3.11 13.75 -7.26
CA ASP A 118 -2.46 13.51 -8.55
C ASP A 118 -2.28 12.00 -8.85
N ARG A 119 -1.95 11.20 -7.83
CA ARG A 119 -1.58 9.78 -8.00
C ARG A 119 -2.77 8.84 -8.01
N PHE A 120 -3.79 9.10 -7.20
CA PHE A 120 -4.89 8.17 -7.00
C PHE A 120 -6.25 8.73 -7.44
N ASN A 121 -6.57 10.00 -7.18
CA ASN A 121 -7.87 10.57 -7.58
C ASN A 121 -7.93 10.87 -9.08
N GLU A 122 -6.95 11.59 -9.64
CA GLU A 122 -6.96 11.98 -11.06
C GLU A 122 -6.94 10.76 -12.01
N ARG A 123 -6.49 9.61 -11.53
CA ARG A 123 -6.45 8.34 -12.26
C ARG A 123 -7.73 7.50 -12.13
N GLY A 124 -8.77 8.04 -11.50
CA GLY A 124 -10.06 7.38 -11.30
C GLY A 124 -10.11 6.39 -10.13
N GLY A 125 -9.09 6.40 -9.27
CA GLY A 125 -9.03 5.65 -8.03
C GLY A 125 -9.55 6.47 -6.85
N GLY A 126 -9.10 6.13 -5.65
CA GLY A 126 -9.41 6.90 -4.45
C GLY A 126 -8.46 6.60 -3.29
N TYR A 127 -8.52 7.44 -2.27
CA TYR A 127 -7.72 7.26 -1.06
C TYR A 127 -8.45 7.71 0.20
N ASN A 128 -8.11 7.07 1.31
CA ASN A 128 -8.41 7.51 2.66
C ASN A 128 -7.10 7.78 3.41
N VAL A 129 -7.15 8.73 4.33
CA VAL A 129 -6.02 9.05 5.22
C VAL A 129 -6.49 8.94 6.65
N GLU A 130 -5.83 8.10 7.42
CA GLU A 130 -6.10 7.84 8.83
C GLU A 130 -4.89 8.21 9.67
N ILE A 131 -5.14 8.63 10.90
CA ILE A 131 -4.11 8.83 11.92
C ILE A 131 -4.39 7.90 13.10
N HIS A 132 -3.33 7.23 13.54
CA HIS A 132 -3.31 6.25 14.61
C HIS A 132 -2.34 6.76 15.67
N PRO A 133 -2.78 7.70 16.53
CA PRO A 133 -1.97 8.19 17.63
C PRO A 133 -1.78 7.11 18.70
N LYS A 134 -0.62 7.10 19.35
CA LYS A 134 -0.34 6.13 20.40
C LYS A 134 -1.12 6.49 21.67
N GLY A 135 -1.92 5.54 22.16
CA GLY A 135 -2.69 5.71 23.41
C GLY A 135 -3.92 6.59 23.29
N SER A 136 -4.29 7.01 22.08
CA SER A 136 -5.46 7.85 21.78
C SER A 136 -6.34 7.16 20.73
N GLU A 137 -7.58 7.64 20.56
CA GLU A 137 -8.47 7.13 19.52
C GLU A 137 -7.95 7.47 18.12
N ASN A 138 -8.17 6.55 17.18
CA ASN A 138 -7.83 6.76 15.77
C ASN A 138 -8.80 7.76 15.15
N LYS A 139 -8.28 8.67 14.31
CA LYS A 139 -9.09 9.62 13.56
C LYS A 139 -8.85 9.47 12.06
N THR A 140 -9.84 9.84 11.26
CA THR A 140 -9.75 9.82 9.80
C THR A 140 -9.64 11.26 9.31
N LEU A 141 -8.55 11.61 8.64
CA LEU A 141 -8.38 12.94 8.04
C LEU A 141 -9.20 13.07 6.76
N VAL A 142 -9.16 12.06 5.90
CA VAL A 142 -9.86 12.03 4.61
C VAL A 142 -10.56 10.69 4.46
N TYR A 143 -11.84 10.75 4.09
CA TYR A 143 -12.63 9.57 3.78
C TYR A 143 -13.45 9.79 2.51
N GLN A 144 -13.15 9.02 1.48
CA GLN A 144 -13.89 9.03 0.22
C GLN A 144 -14.95 7.93 0.19
N SER A 145 -14.55 6.69 0.46
CA SER A 145 -15.44 5.54 0.46
C SER A 145 -14.83 4.37 1.25
N GLY A 146 -15.58 3.25 1.35
CA GLY A 146 -15.06 2.03 1.94
C GLY A 146 -13.99 1.40 1.03
N PRO A 147 -12.79 1.07 1.55
CA PRO A 147 -11.71 0.57 0.72
C PRO A 147 -12.09 -0.78 0.09
N PRO A 148 -11.92 -0.96 -1.22
CA PRO A 148 -12.17 -2.24 -1.88
C PRO A 148 -11.12 -3.28 -1.50
N PRO A 149 -11.37 -4.58 -1.75
CA PRO A 149 -10.40 -5.65 -1.45
C PRO A 149 -9.04 -5.51 -2.15
N SER A 150 -8.98 -4.72 -3.23
CA SER A 150 -7.79 -4.44 -4.01
C SER A 150 -6.99 -3.21 -3.55
N SER A 151 -7.39 -2.62 -2.42
CA SER A 151 -6.71 -1.47 -1.83
C SER A 151 -5.31 -1.85 -1.32
N ILE A 152 -4.41 -0.88 -1.38
CA ILE A 152 -3.07 -0.95 -0.80
C ILE A 152 -3.02 -0.08 0.44
N THR A 153 -2.06 -0.35 1.32
CA THR A 153 -1.85 0.42 2.54
C THR A 153 -0.38 0.73 2.71
N ALA A 154 -0.07 2.00 3.00
CA ALA A 154 1.25 2.46 3.39
C ALA A 154 1.10 3.30 4.66
N SER A 155 2.13 3.28 5.52
CA SER A 155 2.13 4.07 6.74
C SER A 155 3.49 4.69 7.02
N TYR A 156 3.46 5.83 7.71
CA TYR A 156 4.63 6.58 8.13
C TYR A 156 4.41 7.15 9.53
N THR A 157 5.40 7.02 10.40
CA THR A 157 5.29 7.48 11.79
C THR A 157 5.87 8.88 11.94
N VAL A 158 5.10 9.76 12.57
CA VAL A 158 5.49 11.13 12.88
C VAL A 158 5.51 11.32 14.39
N THR A 159 6.59 11.89 14.91
CA THR A 159 6.68 12.31 16.31
C THR A 159 6.28 13.78 16.42
N LEU A 160 5.33 14.06 17.31
CA LEU A 160 4.88 15.40 17.64
C LEU A 160 5.55 15.83 18.94
N TYR A 161 6.02 17.07 19.00
CA TYR A 161 6.68 17.63 20.18
C TYR A 161 5.85 18.77 20.78
N ASP A 162 5.96 18.93 22.09
CA ASP A 162 5.15 19.87 22.87
C ASP A 162 5.28 21.33 22.41
N ASP A 163 6.50 21.71 22.02
CA ASP A 163 6.88 23.07 21.63
C ASP A 163 6.42 23.47 20.22
N GLN A 164 5.82 22.54 19.48
CA GLN A 164 5.41 22.80 18.11
C GLN A 164 4.03 23.47 18.05
N TYR A 165 3.90 24.52 17.23
CA TYR A 165 2.66 25.29 17.09
C TYR A 165 1.51 24.51 16.44
N VAL A 166 0.32 24.62 17.03
CA VAL A 166 -0.91 24.00 16.52
C VAL A 166 -1.49 24.89 15.42
N THR A 167 -1.36 24.45 14.16
CA THR A 167 -1.49 25.32 12.98
C THR A 167 -0.46 26.47 13.00
N PRO A 168 0.23 26.79 11.88
CA PRO A 168 1.17 27.92 11.85
C PRO A 168 0.56 29.27 12.27
N ASP A 169 -0.75 29.42 12.15
CA ASP A 169 -1.49 30.66 12.41
C ASP A 169 -1.96 30.82 13.86
N ARG A 170 -1.75 29.83 14.74
CA ARG A 170 -2.06 30.01 16.17
C ARG A 170 -0.78 30.14 17.00
N ASP A 171 -0.74 31.18 17.82
CA ASP A 171 0.33 31.45 18.78
C ASP A 171 0.32 30.48 19.99
N ARG A 172 -0.17 29.24 19.82
CA ARG A 172 -0.25 28.21 20.87
C ARG A 172 0.49 26.95 20.44
N THR A 173 1.27 26.41 21.37
CA THR A 173 1.98 25.13 21.21
C THR A 173 1.09 23.96 21.61
N LEU A 174 1.51 22.74 21.27
CA LEU A 174 0.78 21.52 21.64
C LEU A 174 0.63 21.38 23.16
N SER A 175 1.64 21.76 23.94
CA SER A 175 1.56 21.75 25.42
C SER A 175 0.61 22.77 26.02
N ASP A 176 0.21 23.80 25.26
CA ASP A 176 -0.69 24.84 25.76
C ASP A 176 -2.17 24.43 25.66
N LEU A 177 -2.49 23.35 24.95
CA LEU A 177 -3.87 22.91 24.70
C LEU A 177 -4.43 22.06 25.83
N ASN A 178 -5.73 22.25 26.12
CA ASN A 178 -6.46 21.30 26.94
C ASN A 178 -6.86 20.06 26.12
N GLU A 179 -7.19 18.97 26.81
CA GLU A 179 -7.59 17.70 26.18
C GLU A 179 -8.79 17.87 25.24
N SER A 180 -9.78 18.70 25.62
CA SER A 180 -10.96 18.98 24.78
C SER A 180 -10.67 19.83 23.54
N GLU A 181 -9.54 20.56 23.53
CA GLU A 181 -9.13 21.38 22.39
C GLU A 181 -8.29 20.57 21.40
N SER A 182 -7.82 19.39 21.80
CA SER A 182 -6.82 18.60 21.10
C SER A 182 -7.47 17.51 20.26
N ALA A 183 -7.07 17.38 18.99
CA ALA A 183 -7.51 16.26 18.15
C ALA A 183 -6.78 14.95 18.47
N ILE A 184 -5.65 15.03 19.17
CA ILE A 184 -4.84 13.89 19.61
C ILE A 184 -4.51 14.11 21.09
N SER A 185 -4.71 13.10 21.93
CA SER A 185 -4.33 13.20 23.35
C SER A 185 -2.80 13.13 23.52
N GLU A 186 -2.27 13.77 24.55
CA GLU A 186 -0.88 13.63 24.98
C GLU A 186 -0.57 12.18 25.41
N LEU A 187 0.65 11.70 25.16
CA LEU A 187 1.04 10.30 25.36
C LEU A 187 1.13 9.87 26.83
N ASP A 188 1.62 10.75 27.69
CA ASP A 188 1.80 10.56 29.13
C ASP A 188 1.82 11.96 29.75
N ASN A 189 0.96 12.26 30.73
CA ASN A 189 0.84 13.59 31.39
C ASN A 189 2.08 13.91 32.26
N ARG A 190 3.29 13.61 31.78
CA ARG A 190 4.55 13.87 32.46
C ARG A 190 5.10 15.21 32.01
N PRO A 191 5.20 16.19 32.92
CA PRO A 191 5.57 17.56 32.59
C PRO A 191 6.98 17.76 32.01
N ASP A 192 7.82 16.71 31.95
CA ASP A 192 9.21 16.78 31.48
C ASP A 192 9.46 16.02 30.16
N ASN A 193 8.42 15.47 29.51
CA ASN A 193 8.60 14.73 28.25
C ASN A 193 8.35 15.64 27.04
N PRO A 194 9.37 15.99 26.24
CA PRO A 194 9.18 16.89 25.10
C PRO A 194 8.35 16.28 23.96
N VAL A 195 8.06 14.98 24.00
CA VAL A 195 7.25 14.29 22.99
C VAL A 195 5.79 14.29 23.41
N TYR A 196 4.98 15.04 22.67
CA TYR A 196 3.54 15.11 22.82
C TYR A 196 2.86 13.78 22.48
N ASN A 197 3.09 13.26 21.26
CA ASN A 197 2.60 11.93 20.84
C ASN A 197 3.43 11.37 19.67
N VAL A 198 3.33 10.06 19.44
CA VAL A 198 3.85 9.38 18.26
C VAL A 198 2.66 8.86 17.44
N VAL A 199 2.50 9.40 16.23
CA VAL A 199 1.32 9.19 15.39
C VAL A 199 1.70 8.42 14.13
N GLU A 200 1.04 7.29 13.88
CA GLU A 200 1.14 6.62 12.59
C GLU A 200 0.11 7.23 11.62
N VAL A 201 0.59 7.82 10.53
CA VAL A 201 -0.25 8.22 9.40
C VAL A 201 -0.36 7.04 8.47
N ARG A 202 -1.60 6.63 8.18
CA ARG A 202 -1.90 5.51 7.30
C ARG A 202 -2.68 5.99 6.08
N VAL A 203 -2.18 5.66 4.91
CA VAL A 203 -2.85 5.90 3.63
C VAL A 203 -3.40 4.56 3.14
N VAL A 204 -4.69 4.54 2.81
CA VAL A 204 -5.35 3.40 2.15
C VAL A 204 -5.81 3.88 0.78
N ALA A 205 -5.25 3.35 -0.30
CA ALA A 205 -5.53 3.80 -1.66
C ALA A 205 -5.94 2.64 -2.58
N TRP A 206 -6.73 2.90 -3.61
CA TRP A 206 -7.23 1.87 -4.55
C TRP A 206 -7.28 2.36 -5.99
#